data_AF-A0A914ECI4-F1
#
_entry.id   AF-A0A914ECI4-F1
#
_cell.length_a   1.000
_cell.length_b   1.000
_cell.length_c   1.000
_cell.angle_alpha   90.00
_cell.angle_beta   90.00
_cell.angle_gamma   90.00
#
_symmetry.space_group_name_H-M   'P 1'
#
loop_
_entity.id
_entity.type
_entity.pdbx_description
1 polymer ?
#
loop_
_entity_poly.entity_id
_entity_poly.type
_entity_poly.pdbx_seq_one_letter_code
_entity_poly.pdbx_strand_id
1 'polypeptide(L)'
;MEQGNVIQNLINVAQNSLETTYFPQDYNAMLNGLSCVPDESILEKYIRYSLQGYYPTQLLDYVAQNDVLPNGSRLYNFMVNNLIDVVKSTNFERFVQNMVIGWSTDAQLSQLNSFDWQSLILNSEQANAWNNAISRVNQTRSWLNSYKKDISDWLNSNFS
;
A
#
# COMPACT_ATOMS: atom_id res chain seq x y z
N MET A 1 23.97 -39.91 -23.69
CA MET A 1 24.54 -38.88 -22.79
C MET A 1 24.14 -37.45 -23.20
N GLU A 2 23.13 -37.24 -24.05
CA GLU A 2 22.71 -35.88 -24.49
C GLU A 2 21.56 -35.25 -23.69
N GLN A 3 20.71 -36.06 -23.03
CA GLN A 3 19.52 -35.53 -22.33
C GLN A 3 19.86 -34.73 -21.05
N GLY A 4 20.97 -35.04 -20.36
CA GLY A 4 21.39 -34.29 -19.17
C GLY A 4 21.81 -32.85 -19.47
N ASN A 5 22.26 -32.57 -20.69
CA ASN A 5 22.73 -31.25 -21.11
C ASN A 5 21.55 -30.32 -21.45
N VAL A 6 20.44 -30.87 -21.94
CA VAL A 6 19.21 -30.11 -22.25
C VAL A 6 18.52 -29.65 -20.98
N ILE A 7 18.40 -30.51 -19.97
CA ILE A 7 17.78 -30.16 -18.68
C ILE A 7 18.61 -29.07 -17.98
N GLN A 8 19.94 -29.19 -17.97
CA GLN A 8 20.80 -28.18 -17.36
C GLN A 8 20.72 -26.84 -18.10
N ASN A 9 20.65 -26.86 -19.44
CA ASN A 9 20.46 -25.63 -20.22
C ASN A 9 19.11 -24.96 -19.97
N LEU A 10 18.02 -25.75 -19.81
CA LEU A 10 16.71 -25.20 -19.46
C LEU A 10 16.69 -24.58 -18.06
N ILE A 11 17.36 -25.22 -17.09
CA ILE A 11 17.52 -24.69 -15.73
C ILE A 11 18.31 -23.37 -15.77
N ASN A 12 19.42 -23.33 -16.52
CA ASN A 12 20.25 -22.13 -16.64
C ASN A 12 19.50 -20.99 -17.36
N VAL A 13 18.70 -21.28 -18.39
CA VAL A 13 17.86 -20.28 -19.06
C VAL A 13 16.77 -19.75 -18.13
N ALA A 14 16.13 -20.62 -17.33
CA ALA A 14 15.13 -20.21 -16.36
C ALA A 14 15.72 -19.41 -15.20
N GLN A 15 16.92 -19.74 -14.74
CA GLN A 15 17.63 -18.98 -13.71
C GLN A 15 18.08 -17.62 -14.24
N ASN A 16 18.68 -17.58 -15.44
CA ASN A 16 19.12 -16.34 -16.06
C ASN A 16 17.94 -15.42 -16.44
N SER A 17 16.79 -15.96 -16.86
CA SER A 17 15.62 -15.14 -17.17
C SER A 17 15.02 -14.48 -15.92
N LEU A 18 15.08 -15.14 -14.77
CA LEU A 18 14.69 -14.58 -13.47
C LEU A 18 15.70 -13.55 -12.95
N GLU A 19 16.95 -13.61 -13.41
CA GLU A 19 18.04 -12.70 -13.00
C GLU A 19 18.25 -11.50 -13.95
N THR A 20 17.58 -11.46 -15.11
CA THR A 20 17.66 -10.25 -15.95
C THR A 20 16.82 -9.14 -15.32
N THR A 21 17.44 -7.99 -15.09
CA THR A 21 16.86 -6.80 -14.43
C THR A 21 15.55 -6.31 -15.07
N TYR A 22 15.30 -6.68 -16.33
CA TYR A 22 14.15 -6.26 -17.11
C TYR A 22 12.82 -6.82 -16.60
N PHE A 23 12.74 -8.11 -16.25
CA PHE A 23 11.47 -8.70 -15.82
C PHE A 23 10.94 -8.12 -14.52
N PRO A 24 11.74 -7.93 -13.45
CA PRO A 24 11.28 -7.24 -12.25
C PRO A 24 10.89 -5.78 -12.50
N GLN A 25 11.58 -5.08 -13.40
CA GLN A 25 11.25 -3.68 -13.75
C GLN A 25 9.92 -3.57 -14.48
N ASP A 26 9.73 -4.36 -15.54
CA ASP A 26 8.47 -4.38 -16.31
C ASP A 26 7.30 -4.81 -15.45
N TYR A 27 7.52 -5.79 -14.57
CA TYR A 27 6.54 -6.22 -13.59
C TYR A 27 6.12 -5.10 -12.63
N ASN A 28 7.09 -4.38 -12.05
CA ASN A 28 6.80 -3.26 -11.16
C ASN A 28 6.13 -2.09 -11.89
N ALA A 29 6.54 -1.80 -13.13
CA ALA A 29 5.90 -0.80 -13.97
C ALA A 29 4.45 -1.17 -14.28
N MET A 30 4.17 -2.44 -14.56
CA MET A 30 2.82 -2.96 -14.76
C MET A 30 1.97 -2.80 -13.50
N LEU A 31 2.46 -3.23 -12.32
CA LEU A 31 1.71 -3.09 -11.07
C LEU A 31 1.42 -1.62 -10.74
N ASN A 32 2.41 -0.74 -10.93
CA ASN A 32 2.20 0.69 -10.75
C ASN A 32 1.14 1.23 -11.73
N GLY A 33 1.21 0.85 -13.01
CA GLY A 33 0.20 1.23 -14.01
C GLY A 33 -1.22 0.77 -13.65
N LEU A 34 -1.38 -0.45 -13.14
CA LEU A 34 -2.68 -0.97 -12.67
C LEU A 34 -3.24 -0.19 -11.49
N SER A 35 -2.38 0.35 -10.63
CA SER A 35 -2.83 1.15 -9.48
C SER A 35 -3.32 2.56 -9.85
N CYS A 36 -3.00 3.03 -11.07
CA CYS A 36 -3.41 4.34 -11.59
C CYS A 36 -4.74 4.30 -12.36
N VAL A 37 -5.46 3.17 -12.36
CA VAL A 37 -6.73 3.05 -13.11
C VAL A 37 -7.75 4.07 -12.58
N PRO A 38 -8.35 4.90 -13.46
CA PRO A 38 -9.29 5.95 -13.02
C PRO A 38 -10.67 5.40 -12.65
N ASP A 39 -11.03 4.22 -13.16
CA ASP A 39 -12.27 3.54 -12.81
C ASP A 39 -12.13 2.90 -11.42
N GLU A 40 -12.81 3.49 -10.43
CA GLU A 40 -12.79 3.01 -9.05
C GLU A 40 -13.26 1.57 -8.93
N SER A 41 -14.24 1.12 -9.72
CA SER A 41 -14.73 -0.26 -9.64
C SER A 41 -13.66 -1.28 -10.05
N ILE A 42 -12.84 -0.92 -11.03
CA ILE A 42 -11.70 -1.75 -11.47
C ILE A 42 -10.61 -1.71 -10.40
N LEU A 43 -10.31 -0.55 -9.83
CA LEU A 43 -9.32 -0.42 -8.77
C LEU A 43 -9.71 -1.20 -7.50
N GLU A 44 -10.96 -1.10 -7.07
CA GLU A 44 -11.50 -1.87 -5.93
C GLU A 44 -11.39 -3.38 -6.17
N LYS A 45 -11.62 -3.84 -7.41
CA LYS A 45 -11.42 -5.23 -7.80
C LYS A 45 -9.95 -5.65 -7.63
N TYR A 46 -9.01 -4.80 -8.01
CA TYR A 46 -7.58 -5.06 -7.85
C TYR A 46 -7.16 -5.10 -6.38
N ILE A 47 -7.64 -4.17 -5.56
CA ILE A 47 -7.42 -4.17 -4.11
C ILE A 47 -7.92 -5.48 -3.50
N ARG A 48 -9.15 -5.89 -3.84
CA ARG A 48 -9.73 -7.16 -3.38
C ARG A 48 -8.88 -8.37 -3.79
N TYR A 49 -8.42 -8.41 -5.03
CA TYR A 49 -7.58 -9.49 -5.53
C TYR A 49 -6.21 -9.55 -4.83
N SER A 50 -5.64 -8.41 -4.46
CA SER A 50 -4.43 -8.39 -3.62
C SER A 50 -4.70 -8.88 -2.20
N LEU A 51 -5.85 -8.55 -1.59
CA LEU A 51 -6.22 -9.05 -0.26
C LEU A 51 -6.48 -10.56 -0.23
N GLN A 52 -6.93 -11.12 -1.36
CA GLN A 52 -7.20 -12.55 -1.54
C GLN A 52 -5.97 -13.34 -2.02
N GLY A 53 -4.85 -12.67 -2.31
CA GLY A 53 -3.62 -13.29 -2.81
C GLY A 53 -3.63 -13.66 -4.30
N TYR A 54 -4.65 -13.24 -5.06
CA TYR A 54 -4.65 -13.38 -6.52
C TYR A 54 -3.68 -12.41 -7.20
N TYR A 55 -3.49 -11.24 -6.58
CA TYR A 55 -2.46 -10.30 -6.97
C TYR A 55 -1.41 -10.12 -5.86
N PRO A 56 -0.19 -9.71 -6.23
CA PRO A 56 0.85 -9.41 -5.26
C PRO A 56 0.38 -8.31 -4.31
N THR A 57 0.75 -8.42 -3.04
CA THR A 57 0.53 -7.39 -2.03
C THR A 57 1.18 -6.06 -2.38
N GLN A 58 2.28 -6.09 -3.16
CA GLN A 58 2.98 -4.93 -3.67
C GLN A 58 2.07 -3.99 -4.47
N LEU A 59 0.99 -4.51 -5.09
CA LEU A 59 0.00 -3.66 -5.73
C LEU A 59 -0.67 -2.70 -4.74
N LEU A 60 -0.91 -3.12 -3.50
CA LEU A 60 -1.46 -2.23 -2.45
C LEU A 60 -0.51 -1.09 -2.12
N ASP A 61 0.81 -1.29 -2.25
CA ASP A 61 1.81 -0.24 -2.01
C ASP A 61 1.71 0.84 -3.08
N TYR A 62 1.56 0.44 -4.34
CA TYR A 62 1.37 1.37 -5.45
C TYR A 62 0.02 2.09 -5.37
N VAL A 63 -1.05 1.38 -5.01
CA VAL A 63 -2.36 2.01 -4.76
C VAL A 63 -2.23 3.09 -3.69
N ALA A 64 -1.57 2.79 -2.57
CA ALA A 64 -1.39 3.75 -1.49
C ALA A 64 -0.55 4.98 -1.89
N GLN A 65 0.49 4.77 -2.69
CA GLN A 65 1.32 5.86 -3.22
C GLN A 65 0.52 6.78 -4.15
N ASN A 66 -0.45 6.22 -4.89
CA ASN A 66 -1.29 6.97 -5.83
C ASN A 66 -2.59 7.51 -5.19
N ASP A 67 -2.94 7.09 -3.97
CA ASP A 67 -4.10 7.57 -3.22
C ASP A 67 -3.86 8.94 -2.53
N VAL A 68 -2.61 9.44 -2.50
CA VAL A 68 -2.21 10.58 -1.65
C VAL A 68 -2.96 11.89 -1.92
N LEU A 69 -3.52 12.09 -3.13
CA LEU A 69 -4.20 13.34 -3.49
C LEU A 69 -5.62 13.09 -4.05
N PRO A 70 -6.64 13.88 -3.64
CA PRO A 70 -6.54 15.04 -2.74
C PRO A 70 -6.48 14.70 -1.24
N ASN A 71 -6.83 13.47 -0.83
CA ASN A 71 -7.15 13.20 0.58
C ASN A 71 -6.75 11.80 1.10
N GLY A 72 -6.16 10.90 0.30
CA GLY A 72 -5.73 9.59 0.81
C GLY A 72 -6.87 8.67 1.19
N SER A 73 -8.06 8.85 0.63
CA SER A 73 -9.28 8.23 1.16
C SER A 73 -9.69 6.94 0.46
N ARG A 74 -9.10 6.55 -0.68
CA ARG A 74 -9.58 5.38 -1.44
C ARG A 74 -9.46 4.09 -0.64
N LEU A 75 -8.29 3.82 -0.05
CA LEU A 75 -8.09 2.61 0.76
C LEU A 75 -8.99 2.61 2.02
N TYR A 76 -9.21 3.77 2.62
CA TYR A 76 -10.12 3.89 3.76
C TYR A 76 -11.58 3.62 3.35
N ASN A 77 -12.04 4.24 2.27
CA ASN A 77 -13.39 4.05 1.74
C ASN A 77 -13.62 2.59 1.33
N PHE A 78 -12.62 1.97 0.67
CA PHE A 78 -12.65 0.55 0.34
C PHE A 78 -12.83 -0.29 1.61
N MET A 79 -12.09 0.01 2.68
CA MET A 79 -12.17 -0.72 3.94
C MET A 79 -13.53 -0.56 4.63
N VAL A 80 -14.08 0.65 4.67
CA VAL A 80 -15.42 0.89 5.21
C VAL A 80 -16.47 0.07 4.45
N ASN A 81 -16.35 -0.01 3.12
CA ASN A 81 -17.30 -0.73 2.27
C ASN A 81 -17.07 -2.25 2.25
N ASN A 82 -15.88 -2.73 2.59
CA ASN A 82 -15.44 -4.13 2.43
C ASN A 82 -14.75 -4.67 3.69
N LEU A 83 -15.29 -4.29 4.84
CA LEU A 83 -14.67 -4.49 6.14
C LEU A 83 -14.30 -5.94 6.43
N ILE A 84 -15.19 -6.87 6.09
CA ILE A 84 -14.97 -8.30 6.30
C ILE A 84 -13.82 -8.82 5.43
N ASP A 85 -13.68 -8.34 4.20
CA ASP A 85 -12.59 -8.77 3.31
C ASP A 85 -11.24 -8.26 3.81
N VAL A 86 -11.20 -7.03 4.32
CA VAL A 86 -9.99 -6.43 4.89
C VAL A 86 -9.61 -7.15 6.19
N VAL A 87 -10.53 -7.28 7.14
CA VAL A 87 -10.26 -7.90 8.45
C VAL A 87 -9.91 -9.38 8.33
N LYS A 88 -10.48 -10.12 7.37
CA LYS A 88 -10.13 -11.53 7.15
C LYS A 88 -8.88 -11.74 6.30
N SER A 89 -8.32 -10.68 5.70
CA SER A 89 -7.13 -10.81 4.86
C SER A 89 -5.90 -11.13 5.70
N THR A 90 -5.05 -12.03 5.20
CA THR A 90 -3.70 -12.25 5.72
C THR A 90 -2.81 -11.01 5.56
N ASN A 91 -3.24 -10.03 4.75
CA ASN A 91 -2.51 -8.80 4.45
C ASN A 91 -3.07 -7.58 5.23
N PHE A 92 -3.86 -7.81 6.29
CA PHE A 92 -4.49 -6.75 7.08
C PHE A 92 -3.48 -5.68 7.54
N GLU A 93 -2.35 -6.08 8.15
CA GLU A 93 -1.35 -5.13 8.64
C GLU A 93 -0.82 -4.25 7.50
N ARG A 94 -0.40 -4.86 6.40
CA ARG A 94 0.11 -4.13 5.23
C ARG A 94 -0.94 -3.19 4.66
N PHE A 95 -2.18 -3.65 4.54
CA PHE A 95 -3.29 -2.83 4.08
C PHE A 95 -3.50 -1.60 4.96
N VAL A 96 -3.54 -1.77 6.28
CA VAL A 96 -3.74 -0.67 7.25
C VAL A 96 -2.56 0.32 7.22
N GLN A 97 -1.32 -0.16 7.12
CA GLN A 97 -0.14 0.69 6.97
C GLN A 97 -0.18 1.54 5.69
N ASN A 98 -0.58 0.89 4.59
CA ASN A 98 -0.70 1.52 3.28
C ASN A 98 -1.81 2.57 3.24
N MET A 99 -2.97 2.26 3.85
CA MET A 99 -4.10 3.18 3.95
C MET A 99 -3.71 4.53 4.57
N VAL A 100 -2.80 4.55 5.54
CA VAL A 100 -2.42 5.77 6.27
C VAL A 100 -1.09 6.39 5.83
N ILE A 101 -0.50 5.91 4.72
CA ILE A 101 0.90 6.25 4.36
C ILE A 101 1.15 7.76 4.20
N GLY A 102 0.17 8.50 3.67
CA GLY A 102 0.21 9.96 3.48
C GLY A 102 -0.67 10.76 4.45
N TRP A 103 -1.26 10.10 5.45
CA TRP A 103 -2.21 10.75 6.36
C TRP A 103 -1.51 11.64 7.37
N SER A 104 -2.03 12.86 7.52
CA SER A 104 -1.37 13.93 8.25
C SER A 104 -2.30 15.02 8.79
N THR A 105 -3.62 14.80 8.79
CA THR A 105 -4.61 15.79 9.24
C THR A 105 -5.38 15.32 10.47
N ASP A 106 -5.96 16.26 11.22
CA ASP A 106 -6.86 15.96 12.34
C ASP A 106 -8.10 15.18 11.90
N ALA A 107 -8.65 15.49 10.73
CA ALA A 107 -9.80 14.77 10.17
C ALA A 107 -9.47 13.29 9.94
N GLN A 108 -8.32 13.00 9.32
CA GLN A 108 -7.84 11.63 9.10
C GLN A 108 -7.59 10.89 10.42
N LEU A 109 -6.98 11.55 11.41
CA LEU A 109 -6.81 10.95 12.73
C LEU A 109 -8.16 10.65 13.41
N SER A 110 -9.11 11.58 13.30
CA SER A 110 -10.46 11.40 13.82
C SER A 110 -11.14 10.20 13.17
N GLN A 111 -10.99 9.99 11.85
CA GLN A 111 -11.52 8.82 11.15
C GLN A 111 -10.98 7.50 11.72
N LEU A 112 -9.71 7.44 12.12
CA LEU A 112 -9.15 6.23 12.73
C LEU A 112 -9.69 5.98 14.14
N ASN A 113 -9.80 7.05 14.93
CA ASN A 113 -10.25 6.98 16.33
C ASN A 113 -11.76 6.73 16.47
N SER A 114 -12.56 7.23 15.52
CA SER A 114 -14.02 7.08 15.54
C SER A 114 -14.50 5.74 15.02
N PHE A 115 -13.64 4.98 14.33
CA PHE A 115 -14.03 3.71 13.76
C PHE A 115 -14.11 2.65 14.86
N ASP A 116 -15.27 2.01 15.00
CA ASP A 116 -15.53 1.04 16.06
C ASP A 116 -14.92 -0.32 15.73
N TRP A 117 -13.64 -0.50 16.07
CA TRP A 117 -12.96 -1.80 15.91
C TRP A 117 -13.38 -2.83 16.94
N GLN A 118 -13.96 -2.41 18.07
CA GLN A 118 -14.32 -3.31 19.16
C GLN A 118 -15.44 -4.25 18.72
N SER A 119 -16.31 -3.81 17.79
CA SER A 119 -17.34 -4.66 17.20
C SER A 119 -16.81 -5.73 16.24
N LEU A 120 -15.55 -5.66 15.81
CA LEU A 120 -14.99 -6.54 14.77
C LEU A 120 -14.19 -7.72 15.29
N ILE A 121 -14.03 -7.83 16.63
CA ILE A 121 -13.25 -8.88 17.29
C ILE A 121 -11.88 -9.05 16.60
N LEU A 122 -11.14 -7.93 16.44
CA LEU A 122 -9.77 -7.98 15.94
C LEU A 122 -8.92 -8.87 16.86
N ASN A 123 -8.05 -9.68 16.27
CA ASN A 123 -7.04 -10.38 17.06
C ASN A 123 -5.94 -9.39 17.52
N SER A 124 -5.06 -9.83 18.41
CA SER A 124 -4.01 -8.98 18.99
C SER A 124 -3.07 -8.36 17.94
N GLU A 125 -2.74 -9.09 16.87
CA GLU A 125 -1.88 -8.59 15.80
C GLU A 125 -2.57 -7.49 14.99
N GLN A 126 -3.85 -7.68 14.67
CA GLN A 126 -4.66 -6.71 13.96
C GLN A 126 -4.90 -5.44 14.80
N ALA A 127 -5.18 -5.60 16.10
CA ALA A 127 -5.29 -4.48 17.02
C ALA A 127 -3.99 -3.67 17.09
N ASN A 128 -2.83 -4.35 17.12
CA ASN A 128 -1.52 -3.69 17.09
C ASN A 128 -1.28 -2.95 15.77
N ALA A 129 -1.60 -3.57 14.63
CA ALA A 129 -1.49 -2.92 13.33
C ALA A 129 -2.33 -1.63 13.24
N TRP A 130 -3.54 -1.66 13.81
CA TRP A 130 -4.40 -0.49 13.90
C TRP A 130 -3.81 0.62 14.78
N ASN A 131 -3.34 0.27 15.98
CA ASN A 131 -2.70 1.22 16.88
C ASN A 131 -1.42 1.83 16.27
N ASN A 132 -0.66 1.05 15.51
CA ASN A 132 0.50 1.52 14.77
C ASN A 132 0.11 2.53 13.68
N ALA A 133 -1.01 2.33 13.00
CA ALA A 133 -1.53 3.33 12.05
C ALA A 133 -1.90 4.65 12.73
N ILE A 134 -2.60 4.61 13.87
CA ILE A 134 -2.89 5.82 14.66
C ILE A 134 -1.60 6.53 15.07
N SER A 135 -0.63 5.78 15.59
CA SER A 135 0.69 6.30 15.98
C SER A 135 1.41 6.97 14.81
N ARG A 136 1.41 6.34 13.64
CA ARG A 136 2.02 6.88 12.42
C ARG A 136 1.40 8.22 12.00
N VAL A 137 0.07 8.33 11.97
CA VAL A 137 -0.60 9.60 11.62
C VAL A 137 -0.22 10.70 12.61
N ASN A 138 -0.16 10.40 13.91
CA ASN A 138 0.28 11.36 14.92
C ASN A 138 1.75 11.80 14.73
N GLN A 139 2.64 10.87 14.40
CA GLN A 139 4.05 11.19 14.13
C GLN A 139 4.19 12.09 12.90
N THR A 140 3.50 11.77 11.79
CA THR A 140 3.49 12.58 10.58
C THR A 140 2.97 13.99 10.86
N ARG A 141 1.87 14.11 11.62
CA ARG A 141 1.31 15.40 12.07
C ARG A 141 2.31 16.21 12.87
N SER A 142 2.93 15.61 13.87
CA SER A 142 3.93 16.27 14.71
C SER A 142 5.12 16.75 13.89
N TRP A 143 5.60 15.94 12.95
CA TRP A 143 6.71 16.30 12.08
C TRP A 143 6.35 17.49 11.18
N LEU A 144 5.18 17.48 10.55
CA LEU A 144 4.73 18.62 9.73
C LEU A 144 4.54 19.89 10.55
N ASN A 145 3.97 19.81 11.75
CA ASN A 145 3.82 20.98 12.61
C ASN A 145 5.18 21.61 12.98
N SER A 146 6.22 20.80 13.14
CA SER A 146 7.56 21.28 13.46
C SER A 146 8.30 21.84 12.25
N TYR A 147 8.18 21.23 11.06
CA TYR A 147 9.10 21.50 9.95
C TYR A 147 8.46 22.07 8.69
N LYS A 148 7.12 22.05 8.55
CA LYS A 148 6.44 22.47 7.31
C LYS A 148 6.78 23.90 6.91
N LYS A 149 6.85 24.82 7.89
CA LYS A 149 7.18 26.23 7.63
C LYS A 149 8.60 26.38 7.09
N ASP A 150 9.58 25.80 7.77
CA ASP A 150 10.99 25.91 7.40
C ASP A 150 11.25 25.32 6.01
N ILE A 151 10.63 24.17 5.70
CA ILE A 151 10.71 23.55 4.38
C ILE A 151 10.11 24.48 3.31
N SER A 152 8.93 25.05 3.58
CA SER A 152 8.27 25.97 2.65
C SER A 152 9.10 27.24 2.42
N ASP A 153 9.69 27.81 3.46
CA ASP A 153 10.50 29.01 3.38
C ASP A 153 11.80 28.74 2.60
N TRP A 154 12.43 27.57 2.79
CA TRP A 154 13.60 27.16 2.02
C TRP A 154 13.29 26.95 0.55
N LEU A 155 12.19 26.25 0.22
CA LEU A 155 11.74 26.06 -1.16
C LEU A 155 11.48 27.39 -1.85
N ASN A 156 10.78 28.30 -1.15
CA ASN A 156 10.46 29.62 -1.69
C ASN A 156 11.71 30.48 -1.93
N SER A 157 12.75 30.30 -1.11
CA SER A 157 13.99 31.08 -1.22
C SER A 157 14.93 30.58 -2.32
N ASN A 158 14.78 29.34 -2.79
CA ASN A 158 15.73 28.70 -3.73
C ASN A 158 15.12 28.36 -5.09
N PHE A 159 13.80 28.28 -5.21
CA PHE A 159 13.13 27.80 -6.42
C PHE A 159 11.91 28.64 -6.85
N SER A 160 11.69 29.81 -6.23
CA SER A 160 10.63 30.77 -6.64
C SER A 160 11.17 31.89 -7.52
#